data_AF-A0A0K3CP84-F1
#
_entry.id   AF-A0A0K3CP84-F1
#
_cell.length_a   1.000
_cell.length_b   1.000
_cell.length_c   1.000
_cell.angle_alpha   90.00
_cell.angle_beta   90.00
_cell.angle_gamma   90.00
#
_symmetry.space_group_name_H-M   'P 1'
#
loop_
_entity.id
_entity.type
_entity.pdbx_description
1 polymer ?
#
loop_
_entity_poly.entity_id
_entity_poly.type
_entity_poly.pdbx_seq_one_letter_code
_entity_poly.pdbx_strand_id
1 'polypeptide(L)'
;MASPSPAVSPDGQAAFNGQPDVNAQAPPPPPPPDELDTSIFPGPPAFYHRYTSANLALPLDATISDVPGEPQPFQRGEMEPPHVDWIVEEGNYSVFGETWPVDEKLPTLEEMGVQEMFDRNADRKQSLQTLLRALLLTYTQLLDALLAPPPSFAHPLPPLPDGRPAPTDPERLTEHMRLIAINMHYLVNELRPVQARETLKAMMRAQIDLRRAKTAAIKQKCADIQTTLASLRSSIATASAPGDQLEKAATASNSKSAFAAANEAFDILAKLQARADRLAR
;
A
#
# COMPACT_ATOMS: atom_id res chain seq x y z
N MET A 1 35.80 46.17 0.90
CA MET A 1 35.68 47.15 2.00
C MET A 1 34.22 47.58 2.09
N ALA A 2 33.72 47.63 3.31
CA ALA A 2 32.31 47.57 3.68
C ALA A 2 31.50 48.85 3.42
N SER A 3 30.22 48.63 3.10
CA SER A 3 28.99 49.43 3.38
C SER A 3 28.92 50.92 3.02
N PRO A 4 27.72 51.38 2.62
CA PRO A 4 27.07 52.42 3.44
C PRO A 4 25.55 52.28 3.57
N SER A 5 25.03 52.76 4.69
CA SER A 5 23.65 53.21 4.95
C SER A 5 23.66 53.98 6.28
N PRO A 6 22.62 54.74 6.66
CA PRO A 6 21.57 55.46 5.88
C PRO A 6 21.53 56.95 6.37
N ALA A 7 20.65 57.87 5.99
CA ALA A 7 19.22 57.94 6.27
C ALA A 7 18.71 59.40 6.12
N VAL A 8 17.37 59.53 6.11
CA VAL A 8 16.54 60.65 6.63
C VAL A 8 15.95 61.63 5.61
N SER A 9 14.61 61.57 5.51
CA SER A 9 13.61 62.51 4.96
C SER A 9 13.57 63.83 5.80
N PRO A 10 12.52 64.69 5.93
CA PRO A 10 11.09 64.64 5.55
C PRO A 10 10.58 65.95 4.89
N ASP A 11 9.30 66.01 4.50
CA ASP A 11 8.41 67.16 4.78
C ASP A 11 7.05 67.02 4.07
N GLY A 12 6.00 67.58 4.69
CA GLY A 12 4.94 68.23 3.91
C GLY A 12 3.49 67.78 4.15
N GLN A 13 2.98 68.15 5.32
CA GLN A 13 1.59 68.44 5.74
C GLN A 13 0.48 68.75 4.70
N ALA A 14 -0.77 68.64 5.19
CA ALA A 14 -2.03 69.35 4.84
C ALA A 14 -3.12 68.42 4.26
N ALA A 15 -4.42 68.50 4.56
CA ALA A 15 -5.23 69.36 5.42
C ALA A 15 -6.59 68.66 5.68
N PHE A 16 -7.24 69.10 6.75
CA PHE A 16 -8.54 68.69 7.27
C PHE A 16 -9.67 69.52 6.62
N ASN A 17 -10.70 68.90 6.05
CA ASN A 17 -12.01 69.51 5.80
C ASN A 17 -13.09 68.42 5.66
N GLY A 18 -14.25 68.64 6.27
CA GLY A 18 -15.22 67.59 6.62
C GLY A 18 -16.46 67.43 5.74
N GLN A 19 -17.10 66.26 5.87
CA GLN A 19 -18.55 65.97 5.89
C GLN A 19 -18.73 64.44 6.11
N PRO A 20 -19.81 63.97 6.77
CA PRO A 20 -19.98 62.55 7.07
C PRO A 20 -20.66 61.84 5.89
N ASP A 21 -19.94 60.96 5.19
CA ASP A 21 -20.55 60.09 4.20
C ASP A 21 -21.42 59.03 4.90
N VAL A 22 -22.73 59.19 4.72
CA VAL A 22 -23.83 58.34 5.21
C VAL A 22 -23.93 56.99 4.49
N ASN A 23 -22.82 56.45 3.99
CA ASN A 23 -22.79 55.16 3.27
C ASN A 23 -21.56 54.31 3.61
N ALA A 24 -21.25 54.20 4.91
CA ALA A 24 -20.27 53.24 5.39
C ALA A 24 -20.88 51.83 5.39
N GLN A 25 -20.93 51.19 4.22
CA GLN A 25 -21.02 49.74 4.15
C GLN A 25 -19.80 49.20 4.88
N ALA A 26 -20.00 48.42 5.95
CA ALA A 26 -18.91 47.78 6.68
C ALA A 26 -18.02 47.02 5.65
N PRO A 27 -16.68 47.15 5.72
CA PRO A 27 -15.81 46.37 4.86
C PRO A 27 -16.19 44.90 5.00
N PRO A 28 -16.24 44.12 3.90
CA PRO A 28 -16.52 42.69 4.00
C PRO A 28 -15.53 42.07 5.00
N PRO A 29 -15.98 41.11 5.83
CA PRO A 29 -15.10 40.49 6.79
C PRO A 29 -13.86 39.97 6.05
N PRO A 30 -12.65 40.15 6.63
CA PRO A 30 -11.45 39.61 6.02
C PRO A 30 -11.64 38.11 5.76
N PRO A 31 -11.05 37.57 4.67
CA PRO A 31 -11.11 36.13 4.43
C PRO A 31 -10.66 35.41 5.70
N PRO A 32 -11.31 34.27 6.06
CA PRO A 32 -10.93 33.53 7.25
C PRO A 32 -9.42 33.28 7.20
N PRO A 33 -8.68 33.50 8.31
CA PRO A 33 -7.25 33.26 8.33
C PRO A 33 -6.97 31.82 7.89
N ASP A 34 -5.90 31.62 7.12
CA ASP A 34 -5.42 30.31 6.66
C ASP A 34 -5.04 29.43 7.87
N GLU A 35 -6.04 28.89 8.56
CA GLU A 35 -5.88 27.99 9.72
C GLU A 35 -5.34 26.61 9.33
N LEU A 36 -4.94 26.42 8.06
CA LEU A 36 -4.34 25.20 7.52
C LEU A 36 -2.79 25.23 7.52
N ASP A 37 -2.16 26.36 7.87
CA ASP A 37 -0.70 26.56 7.81
C ASP A 37 0.10 25.89 8.96
N THR A 38 -0.46 24.88 9.60
CA THR A 38 0.27 23.98 10.52
C THR A 38 0.58 22.61 9.93
N SER A 39 0.11 22.34 8.70
CA SER A 39 0.37 21.08 8.01
C SER A 39 1.72 21.08 7.28
N ILE A 40 2.53 20.04 7.51
CA ILE A 40 3.77 19.76 6.76
C ILE A 40 3.47 19.26 5.33
N PHE A 41 2.24 18.84 5.07
CA PHE A 41 1.81 18.36 3.76
C PHE A 41 1.17 19.47 2.94
N PRO A 42 1.47 19.54 1.64
CA PRO A 42 0.79 20.48 0.75
C PRO A 42 -0.71 20.20 0.76
N GLY A 43 -1.51 21.26 0.67
CA GLY A 43 -2.94 21.14 0.47
C GLY A 43 -3.27 20.38 -0.82
N PRO A 44 -4.50 19.84 -0.94
CA PRO A 44 -4.94 19.20 -2.17
C PRO A 44 -4.86 20.18 -3.35
N PRO A 45 -4.69 19.68 -4.59
CA PRO A 45 -4.66 20.53 -5.78
C PRO A 45 -5.93 21.37 -5.93
N ALA A 46 -5.82 22.64 -6.30
CA ALA A 46 -6.94 23.61 -6.35
C ALA A 46 -8.18 23.13 -7.13
N PHE A 47 -7.98 22.29 -8.16
CA PHE A 47 -9.06 21.75 -8.99
C PHE A 47 -9.97 20.74 -8.26
N TYR A 48 -9.68 20.34 -7.02
CA TYR A 48 -10.53 19.40 -6.28
C TYR A 48 -11.97 19.93 -6.11
N HIS A 49 -12.14 21.25 -6.01
CA HIS A 49 -13.46 21.89 -5.92
C HIS A 49 -14.31 21.74 -7.19
N ARG A 50 -13.70 21.42 -8.35
CA ARG A 50 -14.43 21.17 -9.59
C ARG A 50 -15.30 19.92 -9.51
N TYR A 51 -14.92 18.93 -8.70
CA TYR A 51 -15.57 17.61 -8.59
C TYR A 51 -16.84 17.62 -7.73
N THR A 52 -17.87 18.32 -8.20
CA THR A 52 -19.21 18.31 -7.60
C THR A 52 -20.17 17.40 -8.38
N SER A 53 -21.20 16.86 -7.71
CA SER A 53 -22.23 16.03 -8.36
C SER A 53 -23.00 16.79 -9.44
N ALA A 54 -23.15 18.11 -9.29
CA ALA A 54 -23.77 18.97 -10.30
C ALA A 54 -22.88 19.10 -11.55
N ASN A 55 -21.58 19.33 -11.37
CA ASN A 55 -20.63 19.50 -12.48
C ASN A 55 -20.44 18.19 -13.26
N LEU A 56 -20.44 17.04 -12.58
CA LEU A 56 -20.30 15.72 -13.20
C LEU A 56 -21.54 15.30 -14.02
N ALA A 57 -22.71 15.85 -13.73
CA ALA A 57 -23.94 15.57 -14.46
C ALA A 57 -24.05 16.34 -15.79
N LEU A 58 -23.19 17.34 -16.01
CA LEU A 58 -23.19 18.15 -17.22
C LEU A 58 -22.53 17.43 -18.42
N PRO A 59 -22.93 17.74 -19.66
CA PRO A 59 -22.27 17.21 -20.85
C PRO A 59 -20.80 17.64 -20.94
N LEU A 60 -19.98 16.86 -21.65
CA LEU A 60 -18.52 17.07 -21.75
C LEU A 60 -18.13 18.47 -22.25
N ASP A 61 -18.94 19.01 -23.17
CA ASP A 61 -18.71 20.32 -23.79
C ASP A 61 -19.23 21.49 -22.94
N ALA A 62 -19.83 21.22 -21.78
CA ALA A 62 -20.34 22.27 -20.90
C ALA A 62 -19.17 23.05 -20.26
N THR A 63 -19.25 24.37 -20.37
CA THR A 63 -18.36 25.30 -19.66
C THR A 63 -18.96 25.64 -18.31
N ILE A 64 -18.18 25.47 -17.24
CA ILE A 64 -18.60 25.68 -15.86
C ILE A 64 -17.84 26.88 -15.30
N SER A 65 -18.58 27.90 -14.86
CA SER A 65 -18.02 29.16 -14.35
C SER A 65 -18.31 29.40 -12.86
N ASP A 66 -19.22 28.63 -12.26
CA ASP A 66 -19.81 28.92 -10.94
C ASP A 66 -19.16 28.12 -9.80
N VAL A 67 -17.83 27.93 -9.82
CA VAL A 67 -17.11 27.17 -8.77
C VAL A 67 -16.40 28.11 -7.79
N PRO A 68 -16.69 28.03 -6.47
CA PRO A 68 -15.97 28.81 -5.46
C PRO A 68 -14.48 28.48 -5.44
N GLY A 69 -13.62 29.51 -5.51
CA GLY A 69 -12.16 29.37 -5.40
C GLY A 69 -11.40 29.28 -6.72
N GLU A 70 -12.08 29.27 -7.87
CA GLU A 70 -11.41 29.30 -9.18
C GLU A 70 -11.65 30.61 -9.95
N PRO A 71 -10.60 31.24 -10.48
CA PRO A 71 -10.72 32.49 -11.23
C PRO A 71 -11.06 32.30 -12.72
N GLN A 72 -11.03 31.08 -13.24
CA GLN A 72 -11.21 30.80 -14.67
C GLN A 72 -12.29 29.73 -14.92
N PRO A 73 -13.13 29.91 -15.95
CA PRO A 73 -14.07 28.88 -16.37
C PRO A 73 -13.32 27.68 -16.95
N PHE A 74 -13.82 26.48 -16.68
CA PHE A 74 -13.23 25.22 -17.14
C PHE A 74 -14.25 24.37 -17.89
N GLN A 75 -13.78 23.46 -18.73
CA GLN A 75 -14.62 22.49 -19.41
C GLN A 75 -14.81 21.23 -18.56
N ARG A 76 -15.99 20.62 -18.61
CA ARG A 76 -16.24 19.35 -17.92
C ARG A 76 -15.30 18.23 -18.41
N GLY A 77 -14.83 18.29 -19.66
CA GLY A 77 -13.80 17.39 -20.19
C GLY A 77 -12.46 17.41 -19.42
N GLU A 78 -12.10 18.52 -18.77
CA GLU A 78 -10.88 18.62 -17.94
C GLU A 78 -10.98 17.81 -16.64
N MET A 79 -12.18 17.39 -16.26
CA MET A 79 -12.45 16.55 -15.09
C MET A 79 -12.45 15.06 -15.41
N GLU A 80 -12.22 14.69 -16.68
CA GLU A 80 -12.04 13.29 -17.04
C GLU A 80 -10.69 12.78 -16.49
N PRO A 81 -10.59 11.46 -16.24
CA PRO A 81 -9.31 10.86 -15.91
C PRO A 81 -8.25 11.24 -16.94
N PRO A 82 -6.99 11.45 -16.52
CA PRO A 82 -5.92 11.79 -17.44
C PRO A 82 -5.72 10.69 -18.50
N HIS A 83 -5.25 11.08 -19.67
CA HIS A 83 -4.96 10.16 -20.78
C HIS A 83 -3.78 9.24 -20.43
N VAL A 84 -4.09 8.05 -19.93
CA VAL A 84 -3.09 7.03 -19.57
C VAL A 84 -2.29 6.57 -20.78
N ASP A 85 -2.87 6.63 -21.98
CA ASP A 85 -2.23 6.20 -23.22
C ASP A 85 -0.95 6.99 -23.52
N TRP A 86 -0.93 8.29 -23.20
CA TRP A 86 0.27 9.12 -23.39
C TRP A 86 1.43 8.66 -22.52
N ILE A 87 1.14 8.21 -21.29
CA ILE A 87 2.16 7.69 -20.37
C ILE A 87 2.74 6.38 -20.93
N VAL A 88 1.89 5.54 -21.52
CA VAL A 88 2.33 4.27 -22.15
C VAL A 88 3.14 4.54 -23.42
N GLU A 89 2.78 5.55 -24.21
CA GLU A 89 3.50 5.97 -25.42
C GLU A 89 4.88 6.57 -25.10
N GLU A 90 4.97 7.42 -24.07
CA GLU A 90 6.24 8.00 -23.60
C GLU A 90 7.12 6.94 -22.92
N GLY A 91 6.52 5.88 -22.37
CA GLY A 91 7.22 4.72 -21.81
C GLY A 91 7.92 5.00 -20.47
N ASN A 92 7.77 6.19 -19.91
CA ASN A 92 8.27 6.59 -18.60
C ASN A 92 7.36 7.63 -17.95
N TYR A 93 7.42 7.75 -16.63
CA TYR A 93 6.67 8.73 -15.84
C TYR A 93 7.54 9.28 -14.72
N SER A 94 7.43 10.57 -14.40
CA SER A 94 8.21 11.17 -13.31
C SER A 94 7.42 11.24 -12.01
N VAL A 95 8.04 10.81 -10.91
CA VAL A 95 7.49 10.92 -9.56
C VAL A 95 8.59 11.44 -8.64
N PHE A 96 8.29 12.51 -7.89
CA PHE A 96 9.21 13.12 -6.90
C PHE A 96 10.60 13.47 -7.46
N GLY A 97 10.69 13.86 -8.74
CA GLY A 97 11.95 14.23 -9.40
C GLY A 97 12.74 13.04 -9.96
N GLU A 98 12.26 11.81 -9.80
CA GLU A 98 12.82 10.62 -10.42
C GLU A 98 11.97 10.21 -11.63
N THR A 99 12.62 9.72 -12.68
CA THR A 99 11.94 9.20 -13.88
C THR A 99 11.91 7.68 -13.80
N TRP A 100 10.70 7.12 -13.84
CA TRP A 100 10.43 5.69 -13.73
C TRP A 100 9.96 5.13 -15.07
N PRO A 101 10.50 4.01 -15.55
CA PRO A 101 10.00 3.37 -16.76
C PRO A 101 8.64 2.71 -16.52
N VAL A 102 7.75 2.74 -17.52
CA VAL A 102 6.45 2.03 -17.47
C VAL A 102 6.67 0.52 -17.51
N ASP A 103 7.58 0.06 -18.38
CA ASP A 103 8.04 -1.33 -18.42
C ASP A 103 9.24 -1.50 -17.48
N GLU A 104 8.98 -2.02 -16.27
CA GLU A 104 10.04 -2.30 -15.30
C GLU A 104 10.88 -3.51 -15.74
N LYS A 105 11.99 -3.25 -16.44
CA LYS A 105 13.02 -4.24 -16.75
C LYS A 105 14.21 -4.01 -15.83
N LEU A 106 14.71 -5.09 -15.22
CA LEU A 106 15.92 -5.01 -14.40
C LEU A 106 17.10 -4.70 -15.35
N PRO A 107 17.82 -3.57 -15.17
CA PRO A 107 18.98 -3.27 -15.98
C PRO A 107 20.05 -4.33 -15.76
N THR A 108 20.80 -4.65 -16.81
CA THR A 108 21.89 -5.63 -16.69
C THR A 108 23.02 -5.07 -15.83
N LEU A 109 23.82 -5.96 -15.22
CA LEU A 109 24.96 -5.55 -14.40
C LEU A 109 25.98 -4.75 -15.23
N GLU A 110 26.18 -5.12 -16.49
CA GLU A 110 27.03 -4.38 -17.44
C GLU A 110 26.53 -2.95 -17.71
N GLU A 111 25.22 -2.76 -17.91
CA GLU A 111 24.60 -1.44 -18.09
C GLU A 111 24.74 -0.56 -16.83
N MET A 112 24.79 -1.18 -15.64
CA MET A 112 25.06 -0.48 -14.38
C MET A 112 26.56 -0.23 -14.14
N GLY A 113 27.43 -0.66 -15.05
CA GLY A 113 28.90 -0.55 -14.90
C GLY A 113 29.47 -1.46 -13.81
N VAL A 114 28.76 -2.53 -13.44
CA VAL A 114 29.15 -3.48 -12.39
C VAL A 114 29.70 -4.75 -13.02
N GLN A 115 30.83 -5.24 -12.52
CA GLN A 115 31.41 -6.51 -12.97
C GLN A 115 30.52 -7.70 -12.57
N GLU A 116 30.16 -8.52 -13.56
CA GLU A 116 29.48 -9.80 -13.33
C GLU A 116 30.44 -10.82 -12.69
N MET A 117 30.02 -11.39 -11.56
CA MET A 117 30.82 -12.34 -10.75
C MET A 117 30.30 -13.79 -10.82
N PHE A 118 29.36 -14.08 -11.71
CA PHE A 118 28.73 -15.40 -11.85
C PHE A 118 28.61 -15.80 -13.33
N ASP A 119 28.46 -17.10 -13.57
CA ASP A 119 28.15 -17.61 -14.90
C ASP A 119 26.64 -17.52 -15.16
N ARG A 120 26.27 -16.85 -16.25
CA ARG A 120 24.89 -16.63 -16.69
C ARG A 120 24.18 -17.92 -17.13
N ASN A 121 24.95 -18.93 -17.53
CA ASN A 121 24.44 -20.24 -17.96
C ASN A 121 24.24 -21.22 -16.79
N ALA A 122 24.83 -20.93 -15.63
CA ALA A 122 24.73 -21.80 -14.47
C ALA A 122 23.35 -21.71 -13.78
N ASP A 123 23.08 -22.68 -12.91
CA ASP A 123 21.92 -22.61 -12.02
C ASP A 123 22.08 -21.45 -11.02
N ARG A 124 21.05 -20.61 -10.91
CA ARG A 124 21.07 -19.38 -10.09
C ARG A 124 21.32 -19.71 -8.63
N LYS A 125 20.82 -20.87 -8.16
CA LYS A 125 21.08 -21.37 -6.81
C LYS A 125 22.58 -21.64 -6.59
N GLN A 126 23.25 -22.25 -7.55
CA GLN A 126 24.68 -22.53 -7.46
C GLN A 126 25.49 -21.24 -7.51
N SER A 127 25.15 -20.32 -8.40
CA SER A 127 25.76 -18.99 -8.48
C SER A 127 25.63 -18.21 -7.17
N LEU A 128 24.45 -18.18 -6.55
CA LEU A 128 24.23 -17.56 -5.24
C LEU A 128 25.05 -18.22 -4.12
N GLN A 129 25.16 -19.55 -4.12
CA GLN A 129 25.98 -20.27 -3.14
C GLN A 129 27.47 -19.97 -3.31
N THR A 130 27.95 -19.87 -4.55
CA THR A 130 29.34 -19.51 -4.85
C THR A 130 29.64 -18.08 -4.41
N LEU A 131 28.75 -17.12 -4.71
CA LEU A 131 28.87 -15.73 -4.25
C LEU A 131 28.85 -15.63 -2.72
N LEU A 132 27.99 -16.41 -2.05
CA LEU A 132 27.96 -16.47 -0.59
C LEU A 132 29.29 -16.98 -0.01
N ARG A 133 29.85 -18.04 -0.59
CA ARG A 133 31.17 -18.56 -0.18
C ARG A 133 32.28 -17.54 -0.41
N ALA A 134 32.25 -16.84 -1.55
CA ALA A 134 33.18 -15.75 -1.84
C ALA A 134 33.05 -14.62 -0.81
N LEU A 135 31.82 -14.21 -0.48
CA LEU A 135 31.56 -13.19 0.55
C LEU A 135 32.16 -13.59 1.90
N LEU A 136 31.91 -14.84 2.35
CA LEU A 136 32.44 -15.33 3.62
C LEU A 136 33.97 -15.38 3.63
N LEU A 137 34.59 -15.85 2.54
CA LEU A 137 36.05 -15.88 2.43
C LEU A 137 36.65 -14.46 2.47
N THR A 138 36.05 -13.53 1.72
CA THR A 138 36.53 -12.15 1.66
C THR A 138 36.34 -11.41 2.99
N TYR A 139 35.29 -11.73 3.74
CA TYR A 139 35.10 -11.25 5.10
C TYR A 139 36.18 -11.79 6.05
N THR A 140 36.54 -13.08 5.97
CA THR A 140 37.64 -13.63 6.78
C THR A 140 38.98 -12.99 6.44
N GLN A 141 39.26 -12.77 5.14
CA GLN A 141 40.47 -12.06 4.69
C GLN A 141 40.48 -10.60 5.18
N LEU A 142 39.32 -9.95 5.24
CA LEU A 142 39.20 -8.59 5.76
C LEU A 142 39.53 -8.55 7.25
N LEU A 143 39.03 -9.52 8.04
CA LEU A 143 39.39 -9.64 9.46
C LEU A 143 40.90 -9.85 9.64
N ASP A 144 41.50 -10.74 8.85
CA ASP A 144 42.95 -10.97 8.90
C ASP A 144 43.73 -9.70 8.54
N ALA A 145 43.30 -8.95 7.51
CA ALA A 145 43.92 -7.68 7.11
C ALA A 145 43.77 -6.57 8.16
N LEU A 146 42.65 -6.56 8.91
CA LEU A 146 42.43 -5.60 10.01
C LEU A 146 43.24 -5.96 11.26
N LEU A 147 43.55 -7.24 11.47
CA LEU A 147 44.42 -7.71 12.55
C LEU A 147 45.90 -7.58 12.20
N ALA A 148 46.24 -7.48 10.92
CA ALA A 148 47.59 -7.21 10.46
C ALA A 148 48.05 -5.80 10.91
N PRO A 149 49.36 -5.63 11.20
CA PRO A 149 49.88 -4.30 11.50
C PRO A 149 49.59 -3.33 10.35
N PRO A 150 49.13 -2.10 10.62
CA PRO A 150 48.90 -1.12 9.56
C PRO A 150 50.21 -0.90 8.78
N PRO A 151 50.16 -0.73 7.44
CA PRO A 151 51.35 -0.52 6.64
C PRO A 151 52.13 0.66 7.21
N SER A 152 53.39 0.42 7.55
CA SER A 152 54.22 1.45 8.19
C SER A 152 54.34 2.67 7.28
N PHE A 153 54.15 3.87 7.83
CA PHE A 153 54.41 5.15 7.13
C PHE A 153 55.84 5.27 6.55
N ALA A 154 56.76 4.37 6.94
CA ALA A 154 58.13 4.29 6.47
C ALA A 154 58.29 3.72 5.04
N HIS A 155 57.34 2.92 4.56
CA HIS A 155 57.32 2.37 3.20
C HIS A 155 55.90 2.48 2.61
N PRO A 156 55.48 3.66 2.13
CA PRO A 156 54.22 3.81 1.44
C PRO A 156 54.22 2.99 0.14
N LEU A 157 53.07 2.38 -0.17
CA LEU A 157 52.87 1.71 -1.46
C LEU A 157 53.04 2.74 -2.60
N PRO A 158 53.60 2.33 -3.75
CA PRO A 158 53.70 3.21 -4.91
C PRO A 158 52.30 3.73 -5.29
N PRO A 159 52.14 5.04 -5.51
CA PRO A 159 50.86 5.58 -5.97
C PRO A 159 50.53 5.02 -7.37
N LEU A 160 49.23 4.90 -7.66
CA LEU A 160 48.76 4.53 -8.98
C LEU A 160 49.20 5.59 -10.02
N PRO A 161 49.23 5.24 -11.33
CA PRO A 161 49.58 6.16 -12.41
C PRO A 161 48.81 7.49 -12.40
N ASP A 162 47.60 7.48 -11.82
CA ASP A 162 46.69 8.62 -11.69
C ASP A 162 46.93 9.47 -10.43
N GLY A 163 48.02 9.24 -9.68
CA GLY A 163 48.41 10.00 -8.49
C GLY A 163 47.62 9.67 -7.22
N ARG A 164 46.72 8.68 -7.26
CA ARG A 164 45.98 8.19 -6.08
C ARG A 164 46.84 7.24 -5.25
N PRO A 165 46.69 7.21 -3.91
CA PRO A 165 47.34 6.20 -3.08
C PRO A 165 46.86 4.80 -3.51
N ALA A 166 47.78 3.83 -3.49
CA ALA A 166 47.40 2.44 -3.72
C ALA A 166 46.36 2.00 -2.67
N PRO A 167 45.25 1.36 -3.07
CA PRO A 167 44.23 0.90 -2.13
C PRO A 167 44.87 0.01 -1.07
N THR A 168 44.54 0.26 0.19
CA THR A 168 44.97 -0.64 1.27
C THR A 168 44.22 -1.97 1.11
N ASP A 169 44.82 -3.09 1.53
CA ASP A 169 44.17 -4.41 1.51
C ASP A 169 42.71 -4.40 2.04
N PRO A 170 42.38 -3.77 3.19
CA PRO A 170 40.99 -3.66 3.66
C PRO A 170 40.06 -2.87 2.71
N GLU A 171 40.54 -1.82 2.05
CA GLU A 171 39.73 -1.03 1.10
C GLU A 171 39.38 -1.87 -0.13
N ARG A 172 40.37 -2.60 -0.68
CA ARG A 172 40.16 -3.52 -1.80
C ARG A 172 39.19 -4.64 -1.45
N LEU A 173 39.32 -5.23 -0.25
CA LEU A 173 38.43 -6.30 0.22
C LEU A 173 37.00 -5.77 0.45
N THR A 174 36.85 -4.55 0.95
CA THR A 174 35.54 -3.91 1.16
C THR A 174 34.83 -3.63 -0.17
N GLU A 175 35.52 -3.09 -1.16
CA GLU A 175 34.94 -2.89 -2.50
C GLU A 175 34.60 -4.22 -3.16
N HIS A 176 35.42 -5.26 -2.97
CA HIS A 176 35.11 -6.58 -3.48
C HIS A 176 33.85 -7.19 -2.83
N MET A 177 33.68 -7.04 -1.50
CA MET A 177 32.46 -7.43 -0.80
C MET A 177 31.23 -6.67 -1.30
N ARG A 178 31.36 -5.35 -1.55
CA ARG A 178 30.30 -4.52 -2.13
C ARG A 178 29.85 -5.06 -3.49
N LEU A 179 30.80 -5.40 -4.37
CA LEU A 179 30.48 -5.97 -5.69
C LEU A 179 29.79 -7.33 -5.57
N ILE A 180 30.23 -8.20 -4.65
CA ILE A 180 29.56 -9.48 -4.39
C ILE A 180 28.10 -9.25 -3.95
N ALA A 181 27.87 -8.31 -3.04
CA ALA A 181 26.53 -7.99 -2.55
C ALA A 181 25.62 -7.50 -3.70
N ILE A 182 26.10 -6.62 -4.56
CA ILE A 182 25.34 -6.14 -5.73
C ILE A 182 24.98 -7.31 -6.67
N ASN A 183 25.95 -8.18 -6.97
CA ASN A 183 25.72 -9.37 -7.80
C ASN A 183 24.70 -10.34 -7.17
N MET A 184 24.76 -10.55 -5.85
CA MET A 184 23.77 -11.37 -5.14
C MET A 184 22.37 -10.74 -5.19
N HIS A 185 22.25 -9.42 -4.98
CA HIS A 185 20.98 -8.71 -5.09
C HIS A 185 20.39 -8.82 -6.49
N TYR A 186 21.21 -8.68 -7.53
CA TYR A 186 20.79 -8.85 -8.91
C TYR A 186 20.19 -10.26 -9.15
N LEU A 187 20.91 -11.32 -8.75
CA LEU A 187 20.43 -12.70 -8.90
C LEU A 187 19.13 -12.97 -8.11
N VAL A 188 18.99 -12.39 -6.91
CA VAL A 188 17.75 -12.50 -6.12
C VAL A 188 16.60 -11.78 -6.82
N ASN A 189 16.86 -10.61 -7.42
CA ASN A 189 15.86 -9.86 -8.17
C ASN A 189 15.36 -10.64 -9.40
N GLU A 190 16.25 -11.34 -10.13
CA GLU A 190 15.85 -12.22 -11.24
C GLU A 190 14.94 -13.38 -10.80
N LEU A 191 15.01 -13.81 -9.54
CA LEU A 191 14.17 -14.89 -9.01
C LEU A 191 12.77 -14.43 -8.58
N ARG A 192 12.52 -13.12 -8.44
CA ARG A 192 11.22 -12.58 -7.99
C ARG A 192 10.04 -12.99 -8.87
N PRO A 193 10.11 -12.96 -10.22
CA PRO A 193 9.00 -13.40 -11.06
C PRO A 193 8.68 -14.89 -10.89
N VAL A 194 9.70 -15.73 -10.70
CA VAL A 194 9.52 -17.17 -10.44
C VAL A 194 8.85 -17.37 -9.08
N GLN A 195 9.31 -16.66 -8.05
CA GLN A 195 8.70 -16.69 -6.72
C GLN A 195 7.23 -16.27 -6.77
N ALA A 196 6.90 -15.16 -7.45
CA ALA A 196 5.53 -14.68 -7.59
C ALA A 196 4.60 -15.72 -8.25
N ARG A 197 5.09 -16.42 -9.28
CA ARG A 197 4.35 -17.52 -9.93
C ARG A 197 4.10 -18.69 -8.98
N GLU A 198 5.09 -19.11 -8.20
CA GLU A 198 4.93 -20.19 -7.22
C GLU A 198 3.99 -19.79 -6.07
N THR A 199 4.09 -18.55 -5.58
CA THR A 199 3.16 -17.99 -4.59
C THR A 199 1.73 -17.99 -5.12
N LEU A 200 1.51 -17.57 -6.37
CA LEU A 200 0.18 -17.59 -7.00
C LEU A 200 -0.36 -19.02 -7.12
N LYS A 201 0.47 -19.97 -7.56
CA LYS A 201 0.07 -21.39 -7.63
C LYS A 201 -0.33 -21.93 -6.26
N ALA A 202 0.42 -21.60 -5.20
CA ALA A 202 0.11 -22.00 -3.84
C ALA A 202 -1.24 -21.40 -3.38
N MET A 203 -1.47 -20.12 -3.64
CA MET A 203 -2.73 -19.44 -3.33
C MET A 203 -3.93 -20.10 -4.05
N MET A 204 -3.79 -20.40 -5.35
CA MET A 204 -4.85 -21.05 -6.12
C MET A 204 -5.16 -22.46 -5.61
N ARG A 205 -4.13 -23.23 -5.23
CA ARG A 205 -4.33 -24.55 -4.60
C ARG A 205 -5.10 -24.43 -3.29
N ALA A 206 -4.71 -23.50 -2.43
CA ALA A 206 -5.43 -23.23 -1.17
C ALA A 206 -6.89 -22.84 -1.40
N GLN A 207 -7.18 -22.03 -2.43
CA GLN A 207 -8.56 -21.69 -2.80
C GLN A 207 -9.37 -22.90 -3.27
N ILE A 208 -8.77 -23.81 -4.04
CA ILE A 208 -9.42 -25.05 -4.48
C ILE A 208 -9.74 -25.92 -3.28
N ASP A 209 -8.79 -26.10 -2.36
CA ASP A 209 -8.98 -26.92 -1.16
C ASP A 209 -10.06 -26.33 -0.25
N LEU A 210 -10.08 -25.00 -0.08
CA LEU A 210 -11.13 -24.31 0.65
C LEU A 210 -12.52 -24.54 0.02
N ARG A 211 -12.64 -24.44 -1.31
CA ARG A 211 -13.90 -24.67 -2.02
C ARG A 211 -14.36 -26.13 -1.90
N ARG A 212 -13.44 -27.09 -1.96
CA ARG A 212 -13.72 -28.52 -1.75
C ARG A 212 -14.22 -28.78 -0.34
N ALA A 213 -13.55 -28.24 0.68
CA ALA A 213 -13.95 -28.37 2.07
C ALA A 213 -15.35 -27.77 2.32
N LYS A 214 -15.62 -26.56 1.79
CA LYS A 214 -16.95 -25.92 1.86
C LYS A 214 -18.02 -26.79 1.19
N THR A 215 -17.74 -27.33 0.01
CA THR A 215 -18.67 -28.20 -0.72
C THR A 215 -18.95 -29.50 0.05
N ALA A 216 -17.92 -30.11 0.64
CA ALA A 216 -18.07 -31.29 1.48
C ALA A 216 -18.93 -31.00 2.72
N ALA A 217 -18.70 -29.87 3.39
CA ALA A 217 -19.50 -29.44 4.54
C ALA A 217 -20.97 -29.20 4.16
N ILE A 218 -21.24 -28.55 3.02
CA ILE A 218 -22.62 -28.35 2.52
C ILE A 218 -23.29 -29.70 2.24
N LYS A 219 -22.59 -30.61 1.55
CA LYS A 219 -23.13 -31.95 1.26
C LYS A 219 -23.46 -32.73 2.54
N GLN A 220 -22.60 -32.64 3.55
CA GLN A 220 -22.85 -33.26 4.86
C GLN A 220 -24.10 -32.66 5.51
N LYS A 221 -24.22 -31.33 5.55
CA LYS A 221 -25.41 -30.66 6.09
C LYS A 221 -26.69 -31.00 5.35
N CYS A 222 -26.65 -31.11 4.01
CA CYS A 222 -27.79 -31.55 3.23
C CYS A 222 -28.20 -32.99 3.57
N ALA A 223 -27.25 -33.90 3.78
CA ALA A 223 -27.54 -35.27 4.21
C ALA A 223 -28.16 -35.29 5.63
N ASP A 224 -27.64 -34.49 6.57
CA ASP A 224 -28.21 -34.32 7.90
C ASP A 224 -29.66 -33.79 7.84
N ILE A 225 -29.93 -32.82 6.96
CA ILE A 225 -31.29 -32.30 6.74
C ILE A 225 -32.21 -33.36 6.12
N GLN A 226 -31.75 -34.12 5.12
CA GLN A 226 -32.55 -35.17 4.49
C GLN A 226 -32.89 -36.29 5.47
N THR A 227 -31.94 -36.70 6.31
CA THR A 227 -32.17 -37.73 7.34
C THR A 227 -33.17 -37.26 8.41
N THR A 228 -33.04 -36.02 8.89
CA THR A 228 -34.01 -35.43 9.84
C THR A 228 -35.40 -35.23 9.23
N LEU A 229 -35.50 -34.81 7.96
CA LEU A 229 -36.78 -34.74 7.27
C LEU A 229 -37.41 -36.12 7.06
N ALA A 230 -36.61 -37.15 6.74
CA ALA A 230 -37.08 -38.52 6.62
C ALA A 230 -37.60 -39.06 7.97
N SER A 231 -36.90 -38.79 9.07
CA SER A 231 -37.35 -39.18 10.40
C SER A 231 -38.65 -38.47 10.78
N LEU A 232 -38.76 -37.15 10.58
CA LEU A 232 -39.99 -36.39 10.83
C LEU A 232 -41.16 -36.90 9.99
N ARG A 233 -40.94 -37.20 8.71
CA ARG A 233 -41.95 -37.78 7.83
C ARG A 233 -42.44 -39.13 8.34
N SER A 234 -41.53 -39.97 8.82
CA SER A 234 -41.90 -41.26 9.43
C SER A 234 -42.72 -41.06 10.71
N SER A 235 -42.37 -40.09 11.56
CA SER A 235 -43.12 -39.76 12.79
C SER A 235 -44.53 -39.23 12.48
N ILE A 236 -44.69 -38.39 11.46
CA ILE A 236 -46.01 -37.91 11.00
C ILE A 236 -46.84 -39.06 10.46
N ALA A 237 -46.25 -39.95 9.65
CA ALA A 237 -46.96 -41.12 9.12
C ALA A 237 -47.46 -42.04 10.24
N THR A 238 -46.68 -42.22 11.31
CA THR A 238 -47.13 -42.98 12.49
C THR A 238 -48.22 -42.26 13.30
N ALA A 239 -48.22 -40.91 13.31
CA ALA A 239 -49.23 -40.13 14.02
C ALA A 239 -50.56 -39.98 13.26
N SER A 240 -50.58 -40.20 11.94
CA SER A 240 -51.78 -40.13 11.08
C SER A 240 -52.53 -41.47 10.92
N ALA A 241 -52.09 -42.54 11.58
CA ALA A 241 -52.87 -43.77 11.67
C ALA A 241 -54.15 -43.51 12.51
N PRO A 242 -55.33 -44.04 12.11
CA PRO A 242 -56.60 -43.70 12.73
C PRO A 242 -56.63 -44.11 14.21
N GLY A 243 -57.25 -43.25 15.01
CA GLY A 243 -57.06 -43.17 16.44
C GLY A 243 -57.58 -44.36 17.24
N ASP A 244 -56.81 -44.69 18.28
CA ASP A 244 -57.33 -45.26 19.53
C ASP A 244 -56.42 -44.98 20.76
N GLN A 245 -55.66 -43.87 20.76
CA GLN A 245 -54.73 -43.55 21.87
C GLN A 245 -54.70 -42.07 22.30
N LEU A 246 -55.65 -41.25 21.83
CA LEU A 246 -55.66 -39.81 22.11
C LEU A 246 -56.15 -39.43 23.52
N GLU A 247 -56.68 -40.37 24.32
CA GLU A 247 -57.10 -40.07 25.71
C GLU A 247 -56.05 -40.36 26.79
N LYS A 248 -54.94 -41.06 26.50
CA LYS A 248 -54.00 -41.50 27.56
C LYS A 248 -52.68 -40.74 27.68
N ALA A 249 -52.35 -39.85 26.74
CA ALA A 249 -51.06 -39.13 26.73
C ALA A 249 -51.14 -37.64 27.12
N ALA A 250 -52.34 -37.09 27.33
CA ALA A 250 -52.53 -35.68 27.68
C ALA A 250 -52.07 -35.31 29.12
N THR A 251 -51.65 -36.28 29.94
CA THR A 251 -51.30 -36.05 31.36
C THR A 251 -49.81 -36.20 31.70
N ALA A 252 -48.92 -36.52 30.75
CA ALA A 252 -47.48 -36.64 31.02
C ALA A 252 -46.68 -35.46 30.42
N SER A 253 -46.71 -34.34 31.16
CA SER A 253 -46.05 -33.06 30.86
C SER A 253 -44.53 -33.17 30.60
N ASN A 254 -44.10 -32.95 29.35
CA ASN A 254 -42.71 -32.59 29.00
C ASN A 254 -42.64 -31.30 28.14
N SER A 255 -43.73 -30.53 28.05
CA SER A 255 -43.82 -29.31 27.23
C SER A 255 -43.09 -28.10 27.85
N LYS A 256 -42.96 -28.05 29.19
CA LYS A 256 -42.24 -26.96 29.88
C LYS A 256 -40.72 -27.02 29.71
N SER A 257 -40.12 -28.22 29.64
CA SER A 257 -38.66 -28.35 29.51
C SER A 257 -38.18 -28.00 28.10
N ALA A 258 -38.93 -28.42 27.07
CA ALA A 258 -38.63 -28.09 25.68
C ALA A 258 -38.75 -26.58 25.39
N PHE A 259 -39.74 -25.91 25.99
CA PHE A 259 -39.91 -24.45 25.83
C PHE A 259 -38.81 -23.65 26.55
N ALA A 260 -38.35 -24.13 27.71
CA ALA A 260 -37.23 -23.52 28.44
C ALA A 260 -35.91 -23.65 27.66
N ALA A 261 -35.62 -24.83 27.11
CA ALA A 261 -34.42 -25.07 26.31
C ALA A 261 -34.41 -24.26 25.00
N ALA A 262 -35.58 -24.09 24.36
CA ALA A 262 -35.72 -23.25 23.18
C ALA A 262 -35.44 -21.77 23.50
N ASN A 263 -35.99 -21.25 24.60
CA ASN A 263 -35.73 -19.87 25.03
C ASN A 263 -34.25 -19.63 25.37
N GLU A 264 -33.59 -20.60 26.00
CA GLU A 264 -32.16 -20.50 26.32
C GLU A 264 -31.28 -20.49 25.05
N ALA A 265 -31.64 -21.29 24.04
CA ALA A 265 -30.96 -21.28 22.74
C ALA A 265 -31.14 -19.96 21.97
N PHE A 266 -32.33 -19.35 22.02
CA PHE A 266 -32.57 -18.03 21.42
C PHE A 266 -31.77 -16.92 22.12
N ASP A 267 -31.64 -16.98 23.45
CA ASP A 267 -30.87 -16.01 24.23
C ASP A 267 -29.35 -16.13 23.99
N ILE A 268 -28.85 -17.36 23.77
CA ILE A 268 -27.45 -17.60 23.37
C ILE A 268 -27.18 -17.05 21.96
N LEU A 269 -28.09 -17.26 21.00
CA LEU A 269 -27.97 -16.71 19.64
C LEU A 269 -27.95 -15.17 19.63
N ALA A 270 -28.83 -14.54 20.40
CA ALA A 270 -28.87 -13.08 20.53
C ALA A 270 -27.55 -12.52 21.10
N LYS A 271 -26.96 -13.19 22.10
CA LYS A 271 -25.67 -12.79 22.69
C LYS A 271 -24.50 -12.96 21.71
N LEU A 272 -24.51 -14.02 20.88
CA LEU A 272 -23.48 -14.23 19.87
C LEU A 272 -23.56 -13.18 18.75
N GLN A 273 -24.78 -12.83 18.33
CA GLN A 273 -25.02 -11.83 17.30
C GLN A 273 -24.59 -10.43 17.77
N ALA A 274 -24.94 -10.05 19.00
CA ALA A 274 -24.48 -8.80 19.61
C ALA A 274 -22.94 -8.72 19.78
N ARG A 275 -22.27 -9.87 19.96
CA ARG A 275 -20.80 -9.94 20.03
C ARG A 275 -20.15 -9.83 18.65
N ALA A 276 -20.77 -10.39 17.61
CA ALA A 276 -20.32 -10.23 16.23
C ALA A 276 -20.41 -8.77 15.76
N ASP A 277 -21.50 -8.07 16.09
CA ASP A 277 -21.69 -6.66 15.73
C ASP A 277 -20.71 -5.73 16.46
N ARG A 278 -20.23 -6.10 17.66
CA ARG A 278 -19.16 -5.38 18.37
C ARG A 278 -17.77 -5.60 17.81
N LEU A 279 -17.53 -6.70 17.10
CA LEU A 279 -16.24 -7.00 16.46
C LEU A 279 -16.13 -6.42 15.05
N ALA A 280 -17.25 -5.97 14.49
CA ALA A 280 -17.33 -5.37 13.14
C ALA A 280 -17.28 -3.82 13.15
N ARG A 281 -17.15 -3.19 14.33
CA ARG A 281 -16.83 -1.76 14.50
C ARG A 281 -15.40 -1.60 15.00
#